data_AF-A0A8J9ZVH8-F1
#
_entry.id   AF-A0A8J9ZVH8-F1
#
_cell.length_a   1.000
_cell.length_b   1.000
_cell.length_c   1.000
_cell.angle_alpha   90.00
_cell.angle_beta   90.00
_cell.angle_gamma   90.00
#
_symmetry.space_group_name_H-M   'P 1'
#
loop_
_entity.id
_entity.type
_entity.pdbx_description
1 polymer ?
#
loop_
_entity_poly.entity_id
_entity_poly.type
_entity_poly.pdbx_seq_one_letter_code
_entity_poly.pdbx_strand_id
1 'polypeptide(L)'
;MWVSHCARPERTLSKDDELMEQLIEEEQAYLQHSRHELVQQEKREKQRKMRQREELLDNLEFSDLPAGLVLASHTARQEEEMEKKPAPTIKFSTGIRIGGGTSFLPVPKVVEAALYQYRPGTVDILGPEPPQITLLEENGYMSHMRDSSEVDMAGGYTTKLGCHRALQEAFCGLYFVPDLTADSVRQEQDMEVE
;
A
#
# COMPACT_ATOMS: atom_id res chain seq x y z
N MET A 1 -25.68 41.98 -17.53
CA MET A 1 -24.27 42.36 -17.36
C MET A 1 -23.79 41.91 -15.98
N TRP A 2 -23.64 40.61 -15.74
CA TRP A 2 -23.07 40.07 -14.49
C TRP A 2 -22.56 38.64 -14.73
N VAL A 3 -21.38 38.49 -15.34
CA VAL A 3 -20.56 37.29 -15.17
C VAL A 3 -19.11 37.73 -15.22
N SER A 4 -18.51 37.98 -14.06
CA SER A 4 -17.06 37.96 -13.87
C SER A 4 -16.77 37.96 -12.37
N HIS A 5 -16.88 36.78 -11.76
CA HIS A 5 -16.28 36.53 -10.44
C HIS A 5 -15.92 35.06 -10.24
N CYS A 6 -15.20 34.47 -11.21
CA CYS A 6 -14.60 33.14 -11.04
C CYS A 6 -13.16 33.16 -11.57
N ALA A 7 -12.29 33.92 -10.92
CA ALA A 7 -10.85 33.71 -11.02
C ALA A 7 -10.33 33.53 -9.58
N ARG A 8 -10.53 32.32 -9.04
CA ARG A 8 -9.94 31.94 -7.75
C ARG A 8 -8.43 31.75 -8.00
N PRO A 9 -7.54 32.49 -7.32
CA PRO A 9 -6.13 32.55 -7.72
C PRO A 9 -5.40 31.25 -7.33
N GLU A 10 -4.63 30.70 -8.26
CA GLU A 10 -3.85 29.45 -8.15
C GLU A 10 -2.99 29.37 -6.87
N ARG A 11 -2.61 30.51 -6.29
CA ARG A 11 -1.90 30.59 -5.00
C ARG A 11 -2.65 30.00 -3.80
N THR A 12 -3.99 29.87 -3.87
CA THR A 12 -4.75 29.21 -2.80
C THR A 12 -4.76 27.70 -2.97
N LEU A 13 -4.72 27.20 -4.22
CA LEU A 13 -4.66 25.77 -4.49
C LEU A 13 -3.34 25.19 -3.98
N SER A 14 -2.21 25.82 -4.27
CA SER A 14 -0.89 25.38 -3.75
C SER A 14 -0.82 25.30 -2.22
N LYS A 15 -1.45 26.24 -1.52
CA LYS A 15 -1.46 26.24 -0.04
C LYS A 15 -2.42 25.22 0.54
N ASP A 16 -3.56 25.03 -0.11
CA ASP A 16 -4.52 24.00 0.27
C ASP A 16 -3.91 22.61 0.01
N ASP A 17 -3.15 22.44 -1.07
CA ASP A 17 -2.40 21.22 -1.39
C ASP A 17 -1.30 20.94 -0.35
N GLU A 18 -0.47 21.94 0.00
CA GLU A 18 0.53 21.83 1.07
C GLU A 18 -0.10 21.45 2.43
N LEU A 19 -1.26 22.02 2.76
CA LEU A 19 -1.99 21.68 3.98
C LEU A 19 -2.52 20.24 3.94
N MET A 20 -3.02 19.79 2.78
CA MET A 20 -3.47 18.41 2.61
C MET A 20 -2.31 17.43 2.76
N GLU A 21 -1.15 17.71 2.19
CA GLU A 21 0.05 16.89 2.36
C GLU A 21 0.46 16.78 3.84
N GLN A 22 0.47 17.91 4.57
CA GLN A 22 0.76 17.91 6.02
C GLN A 22 -0.24 17.05 6.82
N LEU A 23 -1.54 17.16 6.52
CA LEU A 23 -2.56 16.36 7.20
C LEU A 23 -2.40 14.85 6.91
N ILE A 24 -2.03 14.49 5.67
CA ILE A 24 -1.76 13.10 5.29
C ILE A 24 -0.54 12.57 6.05
N GLU A 25 0.53 13.36 6.16
CA GLU A 25 1.73 12.98 6.91
C GLU A 25 1.43 12.78 8.40
N GLU A 26 0.64 13.67 9.01
CA GLU A 26 0.21 13.54 10.41
C GLU A 26 -0.64 12.26 10.63
N GLU A 27 -1.60 11.98 9.73
CA GLU A 27 -2.42 10.77 9.80
C GLU A 27 -1.56 9.51 9.67
N GLN A 28 -0.63 9.50 8.72
CA GLN A 28 0.31 8.38 8.54
C GLN A 28 1.18 8.19 9.78
N ALA A 29 1.74 9.26 10.35
CA ALA A 29 2.55 9.20 11.55
C ALA A 29 1.74 8.63 12.73
N TYR A 30 0.49 9.08 12.90
CA TYR A 30 -0.42 8.56 13.92
C TYR A 30 -0.69 7.06 13.75
N LEU A 31 -0.98 6.61 12.52
CA LEU A 31 -1.21 5.19 12.23
C LEU A 31 0.04 4.34 12.47
N GLN A 32 1.22 4.84 12.08
CA GLN A 32 2.49 4.16 12.33
C GLN A 32 2.77 4.03 13.83
N HIS A 33 2.56 5.11 14.58
CA HIS A 33 2.71 5.11 16.03
C HIS A 33 1.77 4.11 16.69
N SER A 34 0.47 4.15 16.36
CA SER A 34 -0.52 3.21 16.89
C SER A 34 -0.18 1.76 16.58
N ARG A 35 0.27 1.47 15.35
CA ARG A 35 0.74 0.14 14.95
C ARG A 35 1.95 -0.29 15.77
N HIS A 36 2.91 0.61 16.00
CA HIS A 36 4.09 0.33 16.81
C HIS A 36 3.70 0.03 18.27
N GLU A 37 2.82 0.82 18.88
CA GLU A 37 2.33 0.60 20.24
C GLU A 37 1.66 -0.76 20.41
N LEU A 38 0.83 -1.17 19.45
CA LEU A 38 0.17 -2.47 19.47
C LEU A 38 1.18 -3.61 19.44
N VAL A 39 2.18 -3.54 18.54
CA VAL A 39 3.25 -4.54 18.46
C VAL A 39 4.07 -4.59 19.76
N GLN A 40 4.38 -3.43 20.35
CA GLN A 40 5.10 -3.37 21.63
C GLN A 40 4.26 -3.95 22.77
N GLN A 41 2.95 -3.69 22.79
CA GLN A 41 2.04 -4.25 23.78
C GLN A 41 1.95 -5.77 23.65
N GLU A 42 1.85 -6.30 22.43
CA GLU A 42 1.86 -7.75 22.17
C GLU A 42 3.17 -8.39 22.62
N LYS A 43 4.33 -7.77 22.33
CA LYS A 43 5.64 -8.23 22.80
C LYS A 43 5.72 -8.27 24.33
N ARG A 44 5.25 -7.21 25.01
CA ARG A 44 5.21 -7.15 26.48
C ARG A 44 4.30 -8.23 27.08
N GLU A 45 3.12 -8.46 26.49
CA GLU A 45 2.24 -9.53 26.93
C GLU A 45 2.86 -10.93 26.75
N LYS A 46 3.53 -11.16 25.62
CA LYS A 46 4.23 -12.42 25.35
C LYS A 46 5.36 -12.65 26.37
N GLN A 47 6.16 -11.64 26.65
CA GLN A 47 7.21 -11.72 27.68
C GLN A 47 6.64 -11.94 29.08
N ARG A 48 5.49 -11.35 29.41
CA ARG A 48 4.82 -11.58 30.70
C ARG A 48 4.36 -13.02 30.83
N LYS A 49 3.73 -13.58 29.79
CA LYS A 49 3.32 -15.00 29.76
C LYS A 49 4.51 -15.96 29.84
N MET A 50 5.63 -15.62 29.19
CA MET A 50 6.87 -16.39 29.28
C MET A 50 7.42 -16.40 30.72
N ARG A 51 7.53 -15.22 31.34
CA ARG A 51 7.98 -15.11 32.74
C ARG A 51 7.06 -15.84 33.72
N GLN A 52 5.75 -15.73 33.57
CA GLN A 52 4.78 -16.47 34.41
C GLN A 52 4.95 -17.99 34.26
N ARG A 53 5.20 -18.45 33.03
CA ARG A 53 5.46 -19.87 32.76
C ARG A 53 6.75 -20.35 33.41
N GLU A 54 7.82 -19.56 33.32
CA GLU A 54 9.11 -19.84 33.96
C GLU A 54 9.00 -19.84 35.49
N GLU A 55 8.31 -18.86 36.07
CA GLU A 55 8.06 -18.80 37.52
C GLU A 55 7.26 -20.03 37.99
N LEU A 56 6.30 -20.51 37.21
CA LEU A 56 5.57 -21.74 37.53
C LEU A 56 6.52 -22.95 37.51
N LEU A 57 7.36 -23.08 36.49
CA LEU A 57 8.36 -24.16 36.38
C LEU A 57 9.31 -24.16 37.58
N ASP A 58 9.87 -23.00 37.93
CA ASP A 58 10.79 -22.86 39.06
C ASP A 58 10.13 -23.23 40.39
N ASN A 59 8.88 -22.80 40.61
CA ASN A 59 8.13 -23.19 41.80
C ASN A 59 7.85 -24.70 41.86
N LEU A 60 7.62 -25.36 40.71
CA LEU A 60 7.44 -26.81 40.69
C LEU A 60 8.76 -27.58 40.90
N GLU A 61 9.89 -27.03 40.46
CA GLU A 61 11.19 -27.69 40.56
C GLU A 61 11.83 -27.54 41.94
N PHE A 62 11.74 -26.34 42.54
CA PHE A 62 12.50 -26.00 43.74
C PHE A 62 11.66 -25.88 45.02
N SER A 63 10.32 -25.86 44.95
CA SER A 63 9.50 -25.75 46.16
C SER A 63 9.15 -27.12 46.75
N ASP A 64 9.22 -27.23 48.08
CA ASP A 64 8.79 -28.41 48.83
C ASP A 64 7.25 -28.49 49.01
N LEU A 65 6.50 -27.64 48.31
CA LEU A 65 5.03 -27.60 48.38
C LEU A 65 4.43 -28.70 47.49
N PRO A 66 3.28 -29.27 47.88
CA PRO A 66 2.59 -30.23 47.02
C PRO A 66 2.17 -29.56 45.71
N ALA A 67 2.42 -30.21 44.57
CA ALA A 67 2.18 -29.66 43.23
C ALA A 67 0.75 -29.12 43.03
N GLY A 68 -0.25 -29.76 43.65
CA GLY A 68 -1.65 -29.30 43.59
C GLY A 68 -1.86 -27.91 44.18
N LEU A 69 -1.12 -27.54 45.22
CA LEU A 69 -1.21 -26.21 45.84
C LEU A 69 -0.53 -25.14 44.99
N VAL A 70 0.60 -25.46 44.36
CA VAL A 70 1.32 -24.56 43.44
C VAL A 70 0.50 -24.27 42.18
N LEU A 71 -0.19 -25.28 41.64
CA LEU A 71 -1.09 -25.08 40.51
C LEU A 71 -2.31 -24.22 40.90
N ALA A 72 -2.90 -24.46 42.07
CA ALA A 72 -4.04 -23.68 42.55
C ALA A 72 -3.71 -22.19 42.79
N SER A 73 -2.51 -21.90 43.31
CA SER A 73 -2.07 -20.50 43.50
C SER A 73 -1.80 -19.79 42.17
N HIS A 74 -1.24 -20.51 41.18
CA HIS A 74 -1.03 -19.98 39.84
C HIS A 74 -2.35 -19.71 39.10
N THR A 75 -3.33 -20.63 39.18
CA THR A 75 -4.65 -20.42 38.55
C THR A 75 -5.38 -19.23 39.18
N ALA A 76 -5.33 -19.09 40.50
CA ALA A 76 -5.93 -17.94 41.19
C ALA A 76 -5.29 -16.60 40.76
N ARG A 77 -3.95 -16.54 40.66
CA ARG A 77 -3.22 -15.36 40.14
C ARG A 77 -3.60 -15.03 38.69
N GLN A 78 -3.81 -16.06 37.86
CA GLN A 78 -4.18 -15.89 36.46
C GLN A 78 -5.61 -15.36 36.29
N GLU A 79 -6.54 -15.82 37.14
CA GLU A 79 -7.92 -15.32 37.21
C GLU A 79 -7.97 -13.85 37.64
N GLU A 80 -7.20 -13.46 38.67
CA GLU A 80 -7.07 -12.05 39.09
C GLU A 80 -6.49 -11.14 38.00
N GLU A 81 -5.60 -11.64 37.14
CA GLU A 81 -5.08 -10.90 35.99
C GLU A 81 -6.09 -10.79 34.84
N MET A 82 -6.94 -11.80 34.64
CA MET A 82 -7.98 -11.78 33.60
C MET A 82 -9.12 -10.83 33.97
N GLU A 83 -9.51 -10.75 35.25
CA GLU A 83 -10.59 -9.87 35.71
C GLU A 83 -10.22 -8.37 35.60
N LYS A 84 -8.92 -8.04 35.62
CA LYS A 84 -8.41 -6.68 35.44
C LYS A 84 -8.30 -6.23 33.98
N LYS A 85 -8.40 -7.14 33.00
CA LYS A 85 -8.41 -6.75 31.59
C LYS A 85 -9.85 -6.36 31.21
N PRO A 86 -10.12 -5.12 30.76
CA PRO A 86 -11.43 -4.78 30.26
C PRO A 86 -11.76 -5.75 29.12
N ALA A 87 -12.93 -6.39 29.19
CA ALA A 87 -13.37 -7.34 28.18
C ALA A 87 -13.12 -6.74 26.79
N PRO A 88 -12.53 -7.49 25.83
CA PRO A 88 -12.29 -6.98 24.49
C PRO A 88 -13.65 -6.60 23.92
N THR A 89 -13.95 -5.31 23.98
CA THR A 89 -15.18 -4.82 23.40
C THR A 89 -14.91 -4.92 21.91
N ILE A 90 -15.49 -5.94 21.28
CA ILE A 90 -15.55 -6.05 19.83
C ILE A 90 -16.45 -4.89 19.38
N LYS A 91 -15.89 -3.68 19.39
CA LYS A 91 -16.51 -2.48 18.86
C LYS A 91 -16.27 -2.57 17.37
N PHE A 92 -17.26 -3.06 16.64
CA PHE A 92 -17.31 -2.81 15.21
C PHE A 92 -17.37 -1.28 15.04
N SER A 93 -16.45 -0.70 14.27
CA SER A 93 -16.18 0.75 14.20
C SER A 93 -17.36 1.60 13.70
N THR A 94 -18.50 0.99 13.38
CA THR A 94 -19.59 1.64 12.67
C THR A 94 -20.79 2.01 13.55
N GLY A 95 -20.82 1.67 14.84
CA GLY A 95 -21.88 2.15 15.77
C GLY A 95 -23.33 1.75 15.45
N ILE A 96 -23.55 0.87 14.46
CA ILE A 96 -24.89 0.47 14.02
C ILE A 96 -25.37 -0.71 14.87
N ARG A 97 -26.40 -0.44 15.68
CA ARG A 97 -27.15 -1.49 16.39
C ARG A 97 -27.91 -2.32 15.36
N ILE A 98 -27.54 -3.58 15.18
CA ILE A 98 -28.33 -4.52 14.39
C ILE A 98 -29.68 -4.69 15.10
N GLY A 99 -30.75 -4.14 14.50
CA GLY A 99 -32.13 -4.25 15.01
C GLY A 99 -32.92 -2.95 15.08
N GLY A 100 -32.30 -1.78 14.86
CA GLY A 100 -33.02 -0.51 14.74
C GLY A 100 -33.40 -0.23 13.28
N GLY A 101 -34.70 -0.21 12.96
CA GLY A 101 -35.21 0.04 11.62
C GLY A 101 -34.65 1.33 11.03
N THR A 102 -33.76 1.19 10.05
CA THR A 102 -33.26 2.31 9.26
C THR A 102 -34.25 2.56 8.14
N SER A 103 -34.87 3.74 8.15
CA SER A 103 -35.68 4.22 7.04
C SER A 103 -34.83 4.21 5.76
N PHE A 104 -35.20 3.39 4.79
CA PHE A 104 -34.58 3.32 3.45
C PHE A 104 -34.93 4.55 2.61
N LEU A 105 -34.60 5.74 3.08
CA LEU A 105 -34.65 6.91 2.23
C LEU A 105 -33.56 6.77 1.15
N PRO A 106 -33.87 6.96 -0.14
CA PRO A 106 -32.87 6.95 -1.20
C PRO A 106 -31.82 8.02 -0.87
N VAL A 107 -30.62 7.56 -0.51
CA VAL A 107 -29.49 8.45 -0.27
C VAL A 107 -29.24 9.20 -1.57
N PRO A 108 -29.29 10.55 -1.57
CA PRO A 108 -28.91 11.33 -2.74
C PRO A 108 -27.50 10.91 -3.13
N LYS A 109 -27.29 10.53 -4.41
CA LYS A 109 -25.95 10.24 -4.92
C LYS A 109 -25.16 11.54 -4.93
N VAL A 110 -24.56 11.89 -3.80
CA VAL A 110 -23.55 12.92 -3.73
C VAL A 110 -22.41 12.37 -4.58
N VAL A 111 -22.13 13.03 -5.71
CA VAL A 111 -20.96 12.72 -6.53
C VAL A 111 -19.76 13.24 -5.73
N GLU A 112 -19.27 12.42 -4.79
CA GLU A 112 -18.27 12.79 -3.77
C GLU A 112 -16.84 12.93 -4.30
N ALA A 113 -16.59 12.64 -5.58
CA ALA A 113 -15.29 12.91 -6.19
C ALA A 113 -15.43 13.02 -7.72
N ALA A 114 -14.47 13.69 -8.34
CA ALA A 114 -14.27 13.57 -9.78
C ALA A 114 -14.14 12.08 -10.13
N LEU A 115 -14.87 11.63 -11.15
CA LEU A 115 -14.70 10.29 -11.71
C LEU A 115 -13.22 10.07 -12.02
N TYR A 116 -12.73 8.85 -11.80
CA TYR A 116 -11.34 8.48 -12.07
C TYR A 116 -10.88 9.01 -13.44
N GLN A 117 -9.93 9.94 -13.42
CA GLN A 117 -9.29 10.45 -14.62
C GLN A 117 -8.01 9.63 -14.85
N TYR A 118 -8.01 8.82 -15.89
CA TYR A 118 -6.82 8.08 -16.29
C TYR A 118 -5.70 9.08 -16.67
N ARG A 119 -4.58 9.01 -15.96
CA ARG A 119 -3.32 9.62 -16.37
C ARG A 119 -2.43 8.50 -16.91
N PRO A 120 -2.05 8.51 -18.20
CA PRO A 120 -1.10 7.54 -18.71
C PRO A 120 0.22 7.65 -17.93
N GLY A 121 0.75 6.51 -17.50
CA GLY A 121 2.05 6.49 -16.85
C GLY A 121 3.14 6.93 -17.81
N THR A 122 4.00 7.85 -17.38
CA THR A 122 5.23 8.18 -18.10
C THR A 122 6.28 7.16 -17.74
N VAL A 123 6.86 6.50 -18.75
CA VAL A 123 8.00 5.60 -18.57
C VAL A 123 9.22 6.32 -19.11
N ASP A 124 10.26 6.42 -18.29
CA ASP A 124 11.55 6.95 -18.73
C ASP A 124 12.26 5.89 -19.57
N ILE A 125 12.43 6.18 -20.86
CA ILE A 125 13.00 5.23 -21.83
C ILE A 125 14.55 5.32 -21.85
N LEU A 126 15.14 6.26 -21.09
CA LEU A 126 16.60 6.51 -20.99
C LEU A 126 17.30 6.48 -22.37
N GLY A 127 16.63 7.00 -23.40
CA GLY A 127 17.07 6.92 -24.79
C GLY A 127 16.48 8.04 -25.63
N PRO A 128 16.88 8.13 -26.92
CA PRO A 128 16.32 9.13 -27.82
C PRO A 128 14.83 8.88 -28.05
N GLU A 129 14.09 9.94 -28.40
CA GLU A 129 12.66 9.84 -28.72
C GLU A 129 12.46 8.85 -29.88
N PRO A 130 11.51 7.90 -29.78
CA PRO A 130 11.29 6.91 -30.82
C PRO A 130 10.87 7.57 -32.13
N PRO A 131 11.38 7.11 -33.29
CA PRO A 131 11.00 7.68 -34.58
C PRO A 131 9.51 7.47 -34.88
N GLN A 132 8.89 8.44 -35.56
CA GLN A 132 7.50 8.33 -36.00
C GLN A 132 7.34 7.26 -37.08
N ILE A 133 6.22 6.51 -37.03
CA ILE A 133 5.98 5.40 -37.96
C ILE A 133 5.84 5.83 -39.42
N THR A 134 5.34 7.03 -39.67
CA THR A 134 5.24 7.61 -41.03
C THR A 134 6.62 7.71 -41.69
N LEU A 135 7.63 8.13 -40.93
CA LEU A 135 9.01 8.21 -41.39
C LEU A 135 9.60 6.81 -41.68
N LEU A 136 9.19 5.80 -40.91
CA LEU A 136 9.61 4.41 -41.13
C LEU A 136 9.01 3.82 -42.41
N GLU A 137 7.77 4.18 -42.73
CA GLU A 137 7.09 3.82 -43.98
C GLU A 137 7.77 4.45 -45.19
N GLU A 138 8.03 5.76 -45.15
CA GLU A 138 8.67 6.50 -46.24
C GLU A 138 10.08 5.98 -46.56
N ASN A 139 10.84 5.63 -45.52
CA ASN A 139 12.18 5.06 -45.67
C ASN A 139 12.17 3.58 -46.06
N GLY A 140 10.99 2.96 -46.21
CA GLY A 140 10.86 1.59 -46.69
C GLY A 140 11.27 0.52 -45.70
N TYR A 141 11.38 0.81 -44.39
CA TYR A 141 11.77 -0.18 -43.37
C TYR A 141 10.76 -1.32 -43.23
N MET A 142 9.51 -1.10 -43.65
CA MET A 142 8.46 -2.12 -43.61
C MET A 142 8.48 -3.09 -44.78
N SER A 143 9.26 -2.83 -45.83
CA SER A 143 9.32 -3.66 -47.04
C SER A 143 9.83 -5.09 -46.81
N HIS A 144 10.61 -5.30 -45.75
CA HIS A 144 11.19 -6.60 -45.40
C HIS A 144 10.35 -7.37 -44.37
N MET A 145 9.26 -6.78 -43.90
CA MET A 145 8.36 -7.44 -42.96
C MET A 145 7.28 -8.21 -43.70
N ARG A 146 6.77 -9.24 -43.04
CA ARG A 146 5.60 -9.99 -43.53
C ARG A 146 4.37 -9.07 -43.59
N ASP A 147 3.62 -9.19 -44.69
CA ASP A 147 2.33 -8.51 -44.84
C ASP A 147 1.25 -9.09 -43.92
N SER A 148 0.33 -8.25 -43.47
CA SER A 148 -0.79 -8.66 -42.60
C SER A 148 -1.86 -9.43 -43.38
N SER A 149 -2.14 -10.67 -42.97
CA SER A 149 -3.29 -11.45 -43.45
C SER A 149 -4.59 -11.05 -42.74
N GLU A 150 -5.76 -11.38 -43.30
CA GLU A 150 -7.06 -11.13 -42.69
C GLU A 150 -7.22 -11.80 -41.31
N VAL A 151 -6.67 -13.01 -41.16
CA VAL A 151 -6.65 -13.72 -39.88
C VAL A 151 -5.75 -13.02 -38.86
N ASP A 152 -4.62 -12.47 -39.31
CA ASP A 152 -3.68 -11.76 -38.47
C ASP A 152 -4.26 -10.42 -37.99
N MET A 153 -4.96 -9.70 -38.88
CA MET A 153 -5.66 -8.47 -38.55
C MET A 153 -6.78 -8.70 -37.53
N ALA A 154 -7.51 -9.82 -37.64
CA ALA A 154 -8.49 -10.22 -36.62
C ALA A 154 -7.85 -10.51 -35.26
N GLY A 155 -6.58 -10.97 -35.25
CA GLY A 155 -5.74 -11.11 -34.07
C GLY A 155 -5.05 -9.82 -33.61
N GLY A 156 -5.31 -8.68 -34.26
CA GLY A 156 -4.73 -7.37 -33.95
C GLY A 156 -3.30 -7.15 -34.49
N TYR A 157 -2.79 -8.04 -35.34
CA TYR A 157 -1.49 -7.87 -35.96
C TYR A 157 -1.56 -6.97 -37.19
N THR A 158 -0.64 -6.02 -37.25
CA THR A 158 -0.35 -5.21 -38.43
C THR A 158 1.16 -5.17 -38.65
N THR A 159 1.61 -5.03 -39.88
CA THR A 159 3.05 -4.89 -40.20
C THR A 159 3.68 -3.72 -39.42
N LYS A 160 2.91 -2.65 -39.20
CA LYS A 160 3.27 -1.49 -38.36
C LYS A 160 3.60 -1.87 -36.92
N LEU A 161 2.75 -2.70 -36.30
CA LEU A 161 2.96 -3.22 -34.96
C LEU A 161 4.23 -4.07 -34.86
N GLY A 162 4.49 -4.91 -35.86
CA GLY A 162 5.72 -5.68 -35.95
C GLY A 162 6.97 -4.79 -35.95
N CYS A 163 6.94 -3.71 -36.74
CA CYS A 163 8.03 -2.73 -36.80
C CYS A 163 8.26 -2.03 -35.47
N HIS A 164 7.19 -1.56 -34.81
CA HIS A 164 7.30 -0.92 -33.51
C HIS A 164 7.89 -1.85 -32.44
N ARG A 165 7.48 -3.13 -32.44
CA ARG A 165 8.01 -4.11 -31.48
C ARG A 165 9.49 -4.37 -31.70
N ALA A 166 9.93 -4.51 -32.94
CA ALA A 166 11.35 -4.66 -33.26
C ALA A 166 12.18 -3.45 -32.82
N LEU A 167 11.66 -2.22 -33.01
CA LEU A 167 12.31 -1.00 -32.53
C LEU A 167 12.36 -0.96 -31.01
N GLN A 168 11.27 -1.28 -30.33
CA GLN A 168 11.22 -1.30 -28.87
C GLN A 168 12.26 -2.28 -28.30
N GLU A 169 12.35 -3.49 -28.84
CA GLU A 169 13.33 -4.50 -28.41
C GLU A 169 14.77 -4.03 -28.67
N ALA A 170 15.04 -3.38 -29.80
CA ALA A 170 16.35 -2.80 -30.10
C ALA A 170 16.71 -1.65 -29.15
N PHE A 171 15.77 -0.75 -28.86
CA PHE A 171 16.00 0.38 -27.95
C PHE A 171 16.21 -0.09 -26.51
N CYS A 172 15.39 -1.05 -26.04
CA CYS A 172 15.61 -1.69 -24.75
C CYS A 172 16.95 -2.44 -24.71
N GLY A 173 17.37 -3.08 -25.80
CA GLY A 173 18.68 -3.75 -25.83
C GLY A 173 19.88 -2.80 -25.84
N LEU A 174 19.76 -1.62 -26.46
CA LEU A 174 20.86 -0.69 -26.67
C LEU A 174 21.00 0.37 -25.57
N TYR A 175 19.89 0.88 -25.07
CA TYR A 175 19.86 2.05 -24.18
C TYR A 175 19.45 1.72 -22.75
N PHE A 176 18.92 0.52 -22.49
CA PHE A 176 18.64 0.11 -21.12
C PHE A 176 19.94 -0.15 -20.38
N VAL A 177 20.32 0.77 -19.53
CA VAL A 177 21.38 0.58 -18.55
C VAL A 177 20.71 0.32 -17.21
N PRO A 178 20.88 -0.86 -16.59
CA PRO A 178 20.40 -1.07 -15.24
C PRO A 178 21.14 -0.10 -14.31
N ASP A 179 20.39 0.65 -13.51
CA ASP A 179 20.95 1.53 -12.49
C ASP A 179 21.56 0.68 -11.36
N LEU A 180 22.84 0.30 -11.52
CA LEU A 180 23.59 -0.48 -10.53
C LEU A 180 23.80 0.28 -9.21
N THR A 181 23.53 1.58 -9.19
CA THR A 181 23.64 2.47 -8.02
C THR A 181 22.37 2.53 -7.17
N ALA A 182 21.20 2.19 -7.74
CA ALA A 182 19.94 2.19 -7.00
C ALA A 182 19.86 1.04 -5.97
N ASP A 183 20.57 -0.06 -6.22
CA ASP A 183 20.67 -1.18 -5.27
C ASP A 183 21.59 -0.86 -4.09
N SER A 184 22.64 -0.06 -4.27
CA SER A 184 23.52 0.37 -3.17
C SER A 184 22.81 1.34 -2.20
N VAL A 185 21.94 2.23 -2.69
CA VAL A 185 21.18 3.14 -1.81
C VAL A 185 20.14 2.38 -0.98
N ARG A 186 19.58 1.30 -1.53
CA ARG A 186 18.68 0.41 -0.77
C ARG A 186 19.43 -0.39 0.30
N GLN A 187 20.64 -0.88 0.00
CA GLN A 187 21.46 -1.62 0.98
C GLN A 187 22.00 -0.73 2.10
N GLU A 188 22.33 0.54 1.83
CA GLU A 188 22.77 1.48 2.87
C GLU A 188 21.61 1.87 3.81
N GLN A 189 20.39 2.02 3.29
CA GLN A 189 19.20 2.31 4.11
C GLN A 189 18.78 1.14 5.02
N ASP A 190 19.05 -0.11 4.63
CA ASP A 190 18.77 -1.28 5.46
C ASP A 190 19.83 -1.50 6.58
N MET A 191 21.01 -0.88 6.46
CA MET A 191 22.11 -1.02 7.42
C MET A 191 22.17 0.11 8.48
N GLU A 192 21.51 1.25 8.25
CA GLU A 192 21.37 2.33 9.24
C GLU A 192 20.24 2.09 10.27
N VAL A 193 19.56 0.94 10.21
CA VAL A 193 18.43 0.58 11.11
C VAL A 193 18.80 -0.49 12.15
N GLU A 194 20.08 -0.87 12.28
CA GLU A 194 20.56 -1.79 13.33
C GLU A 194 21.20 -1.08 14.53
#